data_AF-A0A7S4PXM5-F1
#
_entry.id   AF-A0A7S4PXM5-F1
#
_cell.length_a   1.000
_cell.length_b   1.000
_cell.length_c   1.000
_cell.angle_alpha   90.00
_cell.angle_beta   90.00
_cell.angle_gamma   90.00
#
_symmetry.space_group_name_H-M   'P 1'
#
loop_
_entity.id
_entity.type
_entity.pdbx_description
1 polymer ?
#
loop_
_entity_poly.entity_id
_entity_poly.type
_entity_poly.pdbx_seq_one_letter_code
_entity_poly.pdbx_strand_id
1 'polypeptide(L)'
;EEQEAWALYGIDCEMCLTEAGLEVVWLGVVDEAERVVLDVLCRPGHAVLDAHTRFHGQTQADFCGASAVPLDEARRQLRDALPENAVLAGTALQGDMAALRVAHPWYLDTAVLYPREPVAPCGKSENLPNLGTAGVAVSLQRLALHQLGQLVQVRTHSPVEDARASLRLVKHKLRCLEALRVRYHSPPHLPEEVSLRALLG
;
A
#
# COMPACT_ATOMS: atom_id res chain seq x y z
N GLU A 1 -0.96 0.88 -32.79
CA GLU A 1 -1.50 0.84 -31.42
C GLU A 1 -0.50 1.61 -30.56
N GLU A 2 -0.86 2.80 -30.10
CA GLU A 2 -0.09 3.45 -29.05
C GLU A 2 -0.18 2.53 -27.84
N GLN A 3 0.96 2.03 -27.35
CA GLN A 3 1.00 1.33 -26.06
C GLN A 3 0.56 2.37 -25.02
N GLU A 4 -0.70 2.29 -24.57
CA GLU A 4 -1.19 3.16 -23.50
C GLU A 4 -0.30 2.97 -22.28
N ALA A 5 0.45 4.02 -21.96
CA ALA A 5 1.39 4.02 -20.86
C ALA A 5 0.67 3.69 -19.54
N TRP A 6 1.20 2.72 -18.79
CA TRP A 6 0.71 2.33 -17.48
C TRP A 6 0.50 3.55 -16.57
N ALA A 7 -0.66 3.61 -15.92
CA ALA A 7 -1.05 4.74 -15.08
C ALA A 7 -1.08 4.33 -13.60
N LEU A 8 -0.41 5.09 -12.72
CA LEU A 8 -0.38 4.82 -11.29
C LEU A 8 -1.58 5.44 -10.55
N TYR A 9 -2.19 4.66 -9.67
CA TYR A 9 -3.30 5.10 -8.82
C TYR A 9 -3.02 4.73 -7.37
N GLY A 10 -3.23 5.66 -6.43
CA GLY A 10 -3.20 5.36 -5.00
C GLY A 10 -4.54 4.81 -4.55
N ILE A 11 -4.56 3.78 -3.70
CA ILE A 11 -5.77 3.21 -3.11
C ILE A 11 -5.54 2.85 -1.64
N ASP A 12 -6.57 3.05 -0.82
CA ASP A 12 -6.60 2.64 0.57
C ASP A 12 -8.06 2.45 1.03
N CYS A 13 -8.27 1.56 2.00
CA CYS A 13 -9.57 1.30 2.60
C CYS A 13 -9.52 1.42 4.12
N GLU A 14 -10.60 1.93 4.70
CA GLU A 14 -10.91 1.76 6.11
C GLU A 14 -11.94 0.64 6.29
N MET A 15 -11.80 -0.15 7.35
CA MET A 15 -12.65 -1.30 7.62
C MET A 15 -13.21 -1.29 9.04
N CYS A 16 -14.41 -1.85 9.20
CA CYS A 16 -14.97 -2.23 10.48
C CYS A 16 -14.87 -3.75 10.69
N LEU A 17 -15.00 -4.20 11.94
CA LEU A 17 -15.13 -5.61 12.26
C LEU A 17 -16.61 -6.01 12.29
N THR A 18 -16.94 -7.08 11.59
CA THR A 18 -18.28 -7.68 11.53
C THR A 18 -18.26 -9.16 11.90
N GLU A 19 -19.43 -9.80 11.99
CA GLU A 19 -19.54 -11.26 12.19
C GLU A 19 -18.87 -12.08 11.08
N ALA A 20 -18.68 -11.52 9.88
CA ALA A 20 -18.00 -12.16 8.75
C ALA A 20 -16.51 -11.78 8.63
N GLY A 21 -15.96 -11.05 9.61
CA GLY A 21 -14.60 -10.51 9.56
C GLY A 21 -14.55 -9.03 9.19
N LEU A 22 -13.42 -8.57 8.66
CA LEU A 22 -13.23 -7.17 8.28
C LEU A 22 -14.01 -6.84 7.00
N GLU A 23 -14.81 -5.79 7.03
CA GLU A 23 -15.54 -5.27 5.87
C GLU A 23 -15.25 -3.79 5.66
N VAL A 24 -15.09 -3.39 4.39
CA VAL A 24 -14.80 -2.00 4.00
C VAL A 24 -15.94 -1.09 4.38
N VAL A 25 -15.62 0.03 5.02
CA VAL A 25 -16.55 1.12 5.36
C VAL A 25 -16.22 2.44 4.69
N TRP A 26 -15.00 2.61 4.20
CA TRP A 26 -14.58 3.81 3.47
C TRP A 26 -13.50 3.43 2.45
N LEU A 27 -13.69 3.80 1.19
CA LEU A 27 -12.75 3.55 0.10
C LEU A 27 -12.30 4.87 -0.51
N GLY A 28 -10.98 5.06 -0.62
CA GLY A 28 -10.37 6.21 -1.27
C GLY A 28 -9.45 5.79 -2.42
N VAL A 29 -9.56 6.47 -3.55
CA VAL A 29 -8.67 6.29 -4.71
C VAL A 29 -8.25 7.65 -5.25
N VAL A 30 -6.96 7.79 -5.55
CA VAL A 30 -6.38 8.98 -6.18
C VAL A 30 -5.66 8.62 -7.47
N ASP A 31 -5.73 9.51 -8.46
CA ASP A 31 -4.99 9.36 -9.71
C ASP A 31 -3.50 9.69 -9.55
N GLU A 32 -2.75 9.56 -10.65
CA GLU A 32 -1.33 9.88 -10.65
C GLU A 32 -1.07 11.35 -10.28
N ALA A 33 -1.98 12.28 -10.55
CA ALA A 33 -1.85 13.67 -10.14
C ALA A 33 -2.30 13.92 -8.69
N GLU A 34 -2.55 12.85 -7.91
CA GLU A 34 -3.04 12.88 -6.53
C GLU A 34 -4.45 13.48 -6.36
N ARG A 35 -5.19 13.59 -7.47
CA ARG A 35 -6.59 14.04 -7.48
C ARG A 35 -7.47 12.88 -7.07
N VAL A 36 -8.50 13.17 -6.28
CA VAL A 36 -9.46 12.15 -5.84
C VAL A 36 -10.31 11.73 -7.02
N VAL A 37 -10.29 10.43 -7.33
CA VAL A 37 -11.16 9.83 -8.36
C VAL A 37 -12.26 8.98 -7.76
N LEU A 38 -12.08 8.52 -6.51
CA LEU A 38 -13.10 7.82 -5.75
C LEU A 38 -12.95 8.14 -4.25
N ASP A 39 -14.06 8.44 -3.60
CA ASP A 39 -14.15 8.67 -2.15
C ASP A 39 -15.57 8.33 -1.70
N VAL A 40 -15.73 7.14 -1.12
CA VAL A 40 -17.06 6.55 -0.91
C VAL A 40 -17.13 5.81 0.43
N LEU A 41 -18.23 6.02 1.14
CA LEU A 41 -18.61 5.22 2.31
C LEU A 41 -19.33 3.94 1.87
N CYS A 42 -18.91 2.83 2.44
CA CYS A 42 -19.42 1.50 2.14
C CYS A 42 -20.27 0.99 3.31
N ARG A 43 -21.48 0.50 3.02
CA ARG A 43 -22.31 -0.17 4.02
C ARG A 43 -21.84 -1.63 4.18
N PRO A 44 -21.45 -2.07 5.38
CA PRO A 44 -21.09 -3.46 5.62
C PRO A 44 -22.29 -4.38 5.37
N GLY A 45 -22.01 -5.59 4.90
CA GLY A 45 -23.04 -6.60 4.58
C GLY A 45 -23.52 -7.36 5.81
N HIS A 46 -22.74 -7.34 6.89
CA HIS A 46 -22.98 -8.11 8.11
C HIS A 46 -23.10 -7.20 9.34
N ALA A 47 -23.58 -7.78 10.45
CA ALA A 47 -23.71 -7.06 11.70
C ALA A 47 -22.35 -6.59 12.21
N VAL A 48 -22.26 -5.30 12.53
CA VAL A 48 -21.04 -4.65 13.01
C VAL A 48 -20.80 -5.04 14.47
N LEU A 49 -19.62 -5.58 14.74
CA LEU A 49 -19.14 -5.93 16.09
C LEU A 49 -18.28 -4.81 16.69
N ASP A 50 -17.40 -4.21 15.88
CA ASP A 50 -16.62 -3.02 16.24
C ASP A 50 -16.52 -2.11 15.02
N ALA A 51 -17.02 -0.88 15.16
CA ALA A 51 -17.05 0.11 14.10
C ALA A 51 -15.66 0.67 13.75
N HIS A 52 -14.62 0.39 14.56
CA HIS A 52 -13.25 0.86 14.32
C HIS A 52 -13.10 2.39 14.24
N THR A 53 -14.09 3.13 14.74
CA THR A 53 -14.16 4.61 14.73
C THR A 53 -12.89 5.28 15.31
N ARG A 54 -12.20 4.62 16.24
CA ARG A 54 -10.92 5.11 16.80
C ARG A 54 -9.81 5.28 15.75
N PHE A 55 -9.89 4.55 14.64
CA PHE A 55 -8.92 4.62 13.56
C PHE A 55 -9.33 5.67 12.53
N HIS A 56 -10.52 5.56 11.95
CA HIS A 56 -10.95 6.39 10.80
C HIS A 56 -11.96 7.50 11.12
N GLY A 57 -12.41 7.62 12.38
CA GLY A 57 -13.35 8.67 12.81
C GLY A 57 -14.81 8.48 12.39
N GLN A 58 -15.11 7.60 11.42
CA GLN A 58 -16.48 7.27 11.01
C GLN A 58 -17.22 6.42 12.05
N THR A 59 -18.43 6.82 12.41
CA THR A 59 -19.35 6.06 13.26
C THR A 59 -20.17 5.07 12.43
N GLN A 60 -20.78 4.08 13.09
CA GLN A 60 -21.70 3.16 12.42
C GLN A 60 -22.88 3.88 11.76
N ALA A 61 -23.35 5.00 12.34
CA ALA A 61 -24.42 5.78 11.73
C ALA A 61 -23.98 6.41 10.39
N ASP A 62 -22.71 6.81 10.27
CA ASP A 62 -22.18 7.44 9.05
C ASP A 62 -22.14 6.46 7.88
N PHE A 63 -21.59 5.25 8.10
CA PHE A 63 -21.45 4.24 7.04
C PHE A 63 -22.64 3.28 6.91
N CYS A 64 -23.63 3.35 7.79
CA CYS A 64 -24.94 2.70 7.57
C CYS A 64 -26.00 3.67 7.02
N GLY A 65 -25.73 4.98 7.05
CA GLY A 65 -26.65 6.03 6.62
C GLY A 65 -26.97 6.03 5.11
N ALA A 66 -27.80 6.98 4.69
CA ALA A 66 -28.32 7.03 3.31
C ALA A 66 -27.25 7.31 2.24
N SER A 67 -26.15 7.96 2.61
CA SER A 67 -25.02 8.26 1.72
C SER A 67 -24.09 7.07 1.46
N ALA A 68 -24.16 6.02 2.28
CA ALA A 68 -23.32 4.84 2.11
C ALA A 68 -23.91 3.87 1.08
N VAL A 69 -23.04 3.37 0.21
CA VAL A 69 -23.41 2.43 -0.86
C VAL A 69 -23.06 0.98 -0.46
N PRO A 70 -23.76 -0.04 -0.98
CA PRO A 70 -23.34 -1.43 -0.79
C PRO A 70 -21.97 -1.69 -1.41
N LEU A 71 -21.22 -2.68 -0.90
CA LEU A 71 -19.91 -3.06 -1.42
C LEU A 71 -19.93 -3.32 -2.94
N ASP A 72 -20.99 -3.90 -3.48
CA ASP A 72 -21.15 -4.16 -4.91
C ASP A 72 -21.14 -2.89 -5.77
N GLU A 73 -21.75 -1.82 -5.26
CA GLU A 73 -21.76 -0.51 -5.90
C GLU A 73 -20.37 0.14 -5.80
N ALA A 74 -19.73 0.10 -4.62
CA ALA A 74 -18.37 0.61 -4.45
C ALA A 74 -17.37 -0.08 -5.40
N ARG A 75 -17.48 -1.40 -5.59
CA ARG A 75 -16.66 -2.17 -6.55
C ARG A 75 -16.94 -1.80 -8.00
N ARG A 76 -18.19 -1.49 -8.35
CA ARG A 76 -18.52 -0.97 -9.69
C ARG A 76 -17.88 0.40 -9.91
N GLN A 77 -18.00 1.31 -8.95
CA GLN A 77 -17.36 2.62 -9.03
C GLN A 77 -15.83 2.53 -9.09
N LEU A 78 -15.23 1.62 -8.34
CA LEU A 78 -13.79 1.34 -8.40
C LEU A 78 -13.35 0.90 -9.79
N ARG A 79 -14.06 -0.07 -10.39
CA ARG A 79 -13.77 -0.53 -11.74
C ARG A 79 -13.95 0.59 -12.77
N ASP A 80 -15.00 1.39 -12.64
CA ASP A 80 -15.31 2.44 -13.61
C ASP A 80 -14.34 3.65 -13.48
N ALA A 81 -13.72 3.81 -12.30
CA ALA A 81 -12.71 4.85 -12.04
C ALA A 81 -11.29 4.47 -12.52
N LEU A 82 -11.02 3.19 -12.79
CA LEU A 82 -9.69 2.70 -13.15
C LEU A 82 -9.63 2.28 -14.63
N PRO A 83 -8.65 2.77 -15.40
CA PRO A 83 -8.39 2.25 -16.75
C PRO A 83 -7.83 0.82 -16.70
N GLU A 84 -7.87 0.09 -17.83
CA GLU A 84 -7.40 -1.29 -17.92
C GLU A 84 -5.90 -1.45 -17.58
N ASN A 85 -5.10 -0.42 -17.86
CA ASN A 85 -3.67 -0.37 -17.61
C ASN A 85 -3.30 0.29 -16.26
N ALA A 86 -4.26 0.38 -15.32
CA ALA A 86 -4.02 0.92 -13.98
C ALA A 86 -3.09 0.03 -13.15
N VAL A 87 -2.12 0.66 -12.48
CA VAL A 87 -1.27 0.04 -11.45
C VAL A 87 -1.61 0.67 -10.11
N LEU A 88 -2.05 -0.15 -9.16
CA LEU A 88 -2.41 0.33 -7.83
C LEU A 88 -1.18 0.51 -6.94
N ALA A 89 -1.18 1.53 -6.10
CA ALA A 89 -0.17 1.81 -5.10
C ALA A 89 -0.87 1.92 -3.74
N GLY A 90 -0.30 1.27 -2.73
CA GLY A 90 -0.87 1.25 -1.39
C GLY A 90 0.06 0.60 -0.37
N THR A 91 -0.39 0.49 0.87
CA THR A 91 0.40 -0.08 1.96
C THR A 91 -0.29 -1.32 2.52
N ALA A 92 0.37 -2.48 2.42
CA ALA A 92 -0.20 -3.77 2.86
C ALA A 92 -1.54 -4.10 2.18
N LEU A 93 -1.61 -3.86 0.86
CA LEU A 93 -2.82 -3.95 0.02
C LEU A 93 -3.51 -5.31 0.03
N GLN A 94 -2.84 -6.36 0.49
CA GLN A 94 -3.48 -7.65 0.69
C GLN A 94 -4.74 -7.53 1.56
N GLY A 95 -4.71 -6.70 2.61
CA GLY A 95 -5.86 -6.47 3.48
C GLY A 95 -7.02 -5.79 2.74
N ASP A 96 -6.71 -4.71 2.02
CA ASP A 96 -7.67 -3.95 1.22
C ASP A 96 -8.32 -4.81 0.14
N MET A 97 -7.52 -5.53 -0.65
CA MET A 97 -8.02 -6.37 -1.74
C MET A 97 -8.88 -7.53 -1.21
N ALA A 98 -8.52 -8.10 -0.07
CA ALA A 98 -9.33 -9.13 0.59
C ALA A 98 -10.68 -8.58 1.08
N ALA A 99 -10.68 -7.42 1.74
CA ALA A 99 -11.89 -6.77 2.23
C ALA A 99 -12.80 -6.29 1.09
N LEU A 100 -12.22 -5.74 0.02
CA LEU A 100 -12.92 -5.38 -1.21
C LEU A 100 -13.41 -6.60 -2.00
N ARG A 101 -12.85 -7.79 -1.78
CA ARG A 101 -13.09 -8.99 -2.59
C ARG A 101 -12.83 -8.71 -4.08
N VAL A 102 -11.73 -8.03 -4.36
CA VAL A 102 -11.27 -7.64 -5.70
C VAL A 102 -9.92 -8.26 -5.96
N ALA A 103 -9.73 -8.80 -7.16
CA ALA A 103 -8.43 -9.21 -7.66
C ALA A 103 -7.99 -8.22 -8.74
N HIS A 104 -6.99 -7.41 -8.43
CA HIS A 104 -6.36 -6.49 -9.39
C HIS A 104 -4.97 -7.03 -9.78
N PRO A 105 -4.66 -7.19 -11.07
CA PRO A 105 -3.43 -7.87 -11.49
C PRO A 105 -2.14 -7.12 -11.17
N TRP A 106 -2.18 -5.78 -11.09
CA TRP A 106 -0.99 -4.95 -11.05
C TRP A 106 -1.02 -3.98 -9.87
N TYR A 107 -0.27 -4.29 -8.81
CA TYR A 107 -0.13 -3.39 -7.68
C TYR A 107 1.28 -3.37 -7.11
N LEU A 108 1.66 -2.20 -6.59
CA LEU A 108 2.93 -1.90 -5.95
C LEU A 108 2.67 -1.61 -4.48
N ASP A 109 3.08 -2.54 -3.62
CA ASP A 109 2.87 -2.46 -2.19
C ASP A 109 4.08 -1.83 -1.49
N THR A 110 3.89 -0.69 -0.81
CA THR A 110 4.97 -0.01 -0.09
C THR A 110 5.53 -0.83 1.06
N ALA A 111 4.74 -1.71 1.69
CA ALA A 111 5.23 -2.61 2.73
C ALA A 111 6.27 -3.62 2.18
N VAL A 112 6.16 -3.96 0.90
CA VAL A 112 7.11 -4.81 0.18
C VAL A 112 8.28 -4.00 -0.38
N LEU A 113 8.01 -2.81 -0.94
CA LEU A 113 9.05 -1.94 -1.53
C LEU A 113 10.01 -1.34 -0.50
N TYR A 114 9.55 -1.20 0.74
CA TYR A 114 10.32 -0.72 1.88
C TYR A 114 10.37 -1.81 2.96
N PRO A 115 11.08 -2.92 2.69
CA PRO A 115 11.22 -3.97 3.68
C PRO A 115 11.95 -3.41 4.89
N ARG A 116 11.51 -3.81 6.07
CA ARG A 116 12.24 -3.49 7.29
C ARG A 116 13.57 -4.24 7.26
N GLU A 117 14.68 -3.53 7.48
CA GLU A 117 15.96 -4.20 7.68
C GLU A 117 15.84 -5.19 8.85
N PRO A 118 16.31 -6.44 8.70
CA PRO A 118 16.43 -7.33 9.84
C PRO A 118 17.25 -6.61 10.91
N VAL A 119 16.68 -6.45 12.09
CA VAL A 119 17.48 -5.94 13.22
C VAL A 119 18.55 -6.99 13.46
N ALA A 120 19.81 -6.66 13.16
CA ALA A 120 20.93 -7.52 13.55
C ALA A 120 20.77 -7.79 15.05
N PRO A 121 20.86 -9.06 15.52
CA PRO A 121 20.66 -9.36 16.93
C PRO A 121 21.66 -8.53 17.75
N CYS A 122 21.16 -7.46 18.36
CA CYS A 122 21.92 -6.66 19.30
C CYS A 122 22.23 -7.59 20.47
N GLY A 123 23.52 -7.85 20.69
CA GLY A 123 24.00 -8.92 21.54
C GLY A 123 23.30 -9.00 22.89
N LYS A 124 23.15 -10.25 23.35
CA LYS A 124 22.70 -10.72 24.68
C LYS A 124 21.19 -10.94 24.85
N SER A 125 20.71 -12.06 24.32
CA SER A 125 19.90 -13.03 25.09
C SER A 125 19.83 -14.34 24.31
N GLU A 126 20.55 -15.35 24.78
CA GLU A 126 20.73 -16.65 24.11
C GLU A 126 19.61 -17.65 24.45
N ASN A 127 18.47 -17.18 24.99
CA ASN A 127 17.39 -18.04 25.49
C ASN A 127 15.97 -17.56 25.14
N LEU A 128 15.79 -16.77 24.09
CA LEU A 128 14.44 -16.60 23.52
C LEU A 128 14.32 -17.49 22.28
N PRO A 129 13.35 -18.43 22.22
CA PRO A 129 13.13 -19.17 20.99
C PRO A 129 12.90 -18.16 19.87
N ASN A 130 13.63 -18.37 18.78
CA ASN A 130 13.58 -17.60 17.55
C ASN A 130 12.20 -17.81 16.90
N LEU A 131 11.13 -17.31 17.52
CA LEU A 131 9.84 -17.15 16.87
C LEU A 131 10.08 -16.10 15.79
N GLY A 132 10.09 -16.59 14.54
CA GLY A 132 10.55 -15.87 13.37
C GLY A 132 10.22 -14.39 13.41
N THR A 133 11.27 -13.58 13.31
CA THR A 133 11.17 -12.16 12.96
C THR A 133 10.75 -12.07 11.49
N ALA A 134 9.59 -12.62 11.15
CA ALA A 134 8.90 -12.32 9.91
C ALA A 134 8.68 -10.80 9.92
N GLY A 135 9.32 -10.12 8.97
CA GLY A 135 9.46 -8.67 8.95
C GLY A 135 8.11 -7.97 9.17
N VAL A 136 7.96 -7.35 10.34
CA VAL A 136 6.83 -6.45 10.58
C VAL A 136 6.99 -5.28 9.61
N ALA A 137 6.03 -5.15 8.68
CA ALA A 137 5.95 -4.04 7.75
C ALA A 137 6.09 -2.71 8.50
N VAL A 138 6.87 -1.79 7.95
CA VAL A 138 7.01 -0.45 8.55
C VAL A 138 5.68 0.28 8.34
N SER A 139 5.14 0.90 9.40
CA SER A 139 3.89 1.65 9.31
C SER A 139 4.00 2.79 8.30
N LEU A 140 2.88 3.09 7.62
CA LEU A 140 2.79 4.17 6.65
C LEU A 140 3.26 5.50 7.24
N GLN A 141 2.84 5.84 8.47
CA GLN A 141 3.27 7.05 9.18
C GLN A 141 4.79 7.18 9.25
N ARG A 142 5.48 6.09 9.62
CA ARG A 142 6.93 6.09 9.76
C ARG A 142 7.62 6.16 8.40
N LEU A 143 7.10 5.47 7.38
CA LEU A 143 7.62 5.53 6.02
C LEU A 143 7.45 6.93 5.42
N ALA A 144 6.26 7.52 5.52
CA ALA A 144 5.96 8.86 5.04
C ALA A 144 6.85 9.90 5.72
N LEU A 145 7.02 9.81 7.04
CA LEU A 145 7.90 10.71 7.78
C LEU A 145 9.37 10.55 7.34
N HIS A 146 9.87 9.33 7.28
CA HIS A 146 11.29 9.08 7.00
C HIS A 146 11.68 9.37 5.54
N GLN A 147 10.83 8.99 4.57
CA GLN A 147 11.15 9.08 3.15
C GLN A 147 10.67 10.38 2.50
N LEU A 148 9.58 10.96 3.00
CA LEU A 148 8.94 12.15 2.43
C LEU A 148 8.98 13.37 3.35
N GLY A 149 9.31 13.20 4.63
CA GLY A 149 9.20 14.29 5.63
C GLY A 149 7.75 14.68 5.92
N GLN A 150 6.79 13.79 5.68
CA GLN A 150 5.36 14.06 5.80
C GLN A 150 4.77 13.37 7.03
N LEU A 151 4.01 14.12 7.82
CA LEU A 151 3.15 13.56 8.87
C LEU A 151 1.80 13.23 8.26
N VAL A 152 1.35 11.99 8.43
CA VAL A 152 0.06 11.46 7.98
C VAL A 152 -0.62 10.76 9.15
N GLN A 153 -1.94 10.56 9.07
CA GLN A 153 -2.72 9.87 10.11
C GLN A 153 -2.60 10.54 11.50
N VAL A 154 -2.54 11.87 11.54
CA VAL A 154 -2.23 12.63 12.78
C VAL A 154 -3.31 12.47 13.85
N ARG A 155 -4.59 12.35 13.46
CA ARG A 155 -5.73 12.22 14.38
C ARG A 155 -6.50 10.94 14.11
N THR A 156 -7.00 10.84 12.89
CA THR A 156 -7.69 9.68 12.35
C THR A 156 -7.12 9.39 10.98
N HIS A 157 -7.32 8.18 10.51
CA HIS A 157 -6.96 7.74 9.18
C HIS A 157 -8.02 8.21 8.20
N SER A 158 -7.57 8.52 6.99
CA SER A 158 -8.41 8.87 5.87
C SER A 158 -7.84 8.14 4.67
N PRO A 159 -8.65 7.35 3.96
CA PRO A 159 -8.13 6.54 2.88
C PRO A 159 -7.58 7.41 1.75
N VAL A 160 -8.11 8.62 1.54
CA VAL A 160 -7.57 9.56 0.57
C VAL A 160 -6.20 10.11 0.98
N GLU A 161 -5.97 10.38 2.27
CA GLU A 161 -4.64 10.80 2.76
C GLU A 161 -3.63 9.66 2.58
N ASP A 162 -4.03 8.45 2.95
CA ASP A 162 -3.16 7.28 2.96
C ASP A 162 -2.87 6.76 1.54
N ALA A 163 -3.85 6.80 0.65
CA ALA A 163 -3.68 6.55 -0.79
C ALA A 163 -2.69 7.55 -1.43
N ARG A 164 -2.73 8.83 -1.04
CA ARG A 164 -1.74 9.82 -1.52
C ARG A 164 -0.36 9.55 -0.97
N ALA A 165 -0.26 9.26 0.32
CA ALA A 165 1.01 9.00 0.98
C ALA A 165 1.72 7.78 0.38
N SER A 166 1.00 6.67 0.20
CA SER A 166 1.50 5.45 -0.42
C SER A 166 1.88 5.66 -1.90
N LEU A 167 1.06 6.37 -2.68
CA LEU A 167 1.39 6.74 -4.07
C LEU A 167 2.68 7.56 -4.14
N ARG A 168 2.85 8.57 -3.26
CA ARG A 168 4.07 9.38 -3.18
C ARG A 168 5.29 8.54 -2.82
N LEU A 169 5.14 7.57 -1.90
CA LEU A 169 6.22 6.63 -1.55
C LEU A 169 6.61 5.75 -2.73
N VAL A 170 5.65 5.18 -3.46
CA VAL A 170 5.94 4.41 -4.68
C VAL A 170 6.70 5.27 -5.69
N LYS A 171 6.21 6.47 -5.99
CA LYS A 171 6.89 7.41 -6.89
C LYS A 171 8.29 7.79 -6.41
N HIS A 172 8.47 8.00 -5.11
CA HIS A 172 9.77 8.26 -4.52
C HIS A 172 10.72 7.08 -4.77
N LYS A 173 10.29 5.84 -4.49
CA LYS A 173 11.07 4.64 -4.74
C LYS A 173 11.49 4.51 -6.20
N LEU A 174 10.56 4.72 -7.13
CA LEU A 174 10.83 4.66 -8.57
C LEU A 174 11.89 5.68 -8.99
N ARG A 175 11.79 6.94 -8.53
CA ARG A 175 12.83 7.96 -8.77
C ARG A 175 14.20 7.56 -8.21
N CYS A 176 14.24 6.97 -7.01
CA CYS A 176 15.49 6.47 -6.43
C CYS A 176 16.10 5.35 -7.28
N LEU A 177 15.29 4.39 -7.73
CA LEU A 177 15.74 3.29 -8.58
C LEU A 177 16.23 3.78 -9.94
N GLU A 178 15.55 4.76 -10.53
CA GLU A 178 15.98 5.38 -11.78
C GLU A 178 17.32 6.12 -11.62
N ALA A 179 17.48 6.89 -10.55
CA ALA A 179 18.74 7.58 -10.24
C ALA A 179 19.91 6.59 -10.04
N LEU A 180 19.65 5.44 -9.41
CA LEU A 180 20.64 4.36 -9.30
C LEU A 180 20.95 3.75 -10.67
N ARG A 181 19.93 3.48 -11.49
CA ARG A 181 20.12 2.95 -12.84
C ARG A 181 21.02 3.87 -13.66
N VAL A 182 20.81 5.19 -13.62
CA VAL A 182 21.64 6.18 -14.33
C VAL A 182 23.08 6.18 -13.79
N ARG A 183 23.27 6.10 -12.47
CA ARG A 183 24.61 6.10 -11.85
C ARG A 183 25.44 4.85 -12.16
N TYR A 184 24.79 3.70 -12.29
CA TYR A 184 25.46 2.41 -12.50
C TYR A 184 25.31 1.88 -13.94
N HIS A 185 24.82 2.69 -14.90
CA HIS A 185 24.65 2.27 -16.30
C HIS A 185 25.97 2.17 -17.08
N SER A 186 27.06 2.76 -16.57
CA SER A 186 28.40 2.35 -16.97
C SER A 186 28.80 1.19 -16.07
N PRO A 187 28.96 -0.04 -16.58
CA PRO A 187 29.62 -1.07 -15.79
C PRO A 187 30.98 -0.49 -15.36
N PRO A 188 31.41 -0.66 -14.09
CA PRO A 188 32.81 -0.42 -13.80
C PRO A 188 33.61 -1.21 -14.83
N HIS A 189 34.62 -0.61 -15.46
CA HIS A 189 35.52 -1.33 -16.36
C HIS A 189 36.05 -2.55 -15.61
N LEU A 190 35.39 -3.69 -15.79
CA LEU A 190 35.89 -4.96 -15.32
C LEU A 190 37.13 -5.20 -16.17
N PRO A 191 38.31 -5.37 -15.57
CA PRO A 191 39.48 -5.73 -16.34
C PRO A 191 39.12 -6.96 -17.17
N GLU A 192 39.36 -6.88 -18.48
CA GLU A 192 39.13 -7.99 -19.39
C GLU A 192 39.85 -9.22 -18.81
N GLU A 193 39.08 -10.29 -18.63
CA GLU A 193 39.52 -11.61 -18.20
C GLU A 193 39.93 -11.79 -16.72
N VAL A 194 38.93 -11.81 -15.83
CA VAL A 194 38.96 -12.81 -14.74
C VAL A 194 38.05 -13.96 -15.14
N SER A 195 38.65 -14.97 -15.79
CA SER A 195 37.97 -16.22 -16.11
C SER A 195 37.40 -16.83 -14.83
N LEU A 196 36.09 -17.13 -14.82
CA LEU A 196 35.40 -17.79 -13.71
C LEU A 196 36.04 -19.13 -13.30
N ARG A 197 36.84 -19.76 -14.19
CA ARG A 197 37.66 -20.94 -13.86
C ARG A 197 38.77 -20.65 -12.85
N ALA A 198 39.31 -19.43 -12.80
CA ALA A 198 40.38 -19.07 -11.87
C ALA A 198 39.89 -18.84 -10.43
N LEU A 199 38.59 -18.53 -10.26
CA LEU A 199 37.97 -18.27 -8.96
C LEU A 199 37.39 -19.51 -8.29
N LEU A 200 37.16 -20.58 -9.05
CA LEU A 200 36.45 -21.76 -8.56
C LEU A 200 37.30 -22.99 -8.30
N GLY A 201 38.62 -22.96 -8.57
CA GLY A 201 39.56 -24.04 -8.20
C GLY A 201 39.23 -25.38 -8.85
#